data_AF-A0A0F8ZR19-F1
#
_entry.id   AF-A0A0F8ZR19-F1
#
_cell.length_a   1.000
_cell.length_b   1.000
_cell.length_c   1.000
_cell.angle_alpha   90.00
_cell.angle_beta   90.00
_cell.angle_gamma   90.00
#
_symmetry.space_group_name_H-M   'P 1'
#
loop_
_entity.id
_entity.type
_entity.pdbx_description
1 polymer ?
#
loop_
_entity_poly.entity_id
_entity_poly.type
_entity_poly.pdbx_seq_one_letter_code
_entity_poly.pdbx_strand_id
1 'polypeptide(L)'
;MNLTKSLTPKDTEEIKPGLFIQTKYGELLDDDGHTVIGKAPMYYKQISPAAWDGKIIWKNLLFGQGFLKSFIFFLIILFIAWSYFHDIKVYQDFYEEVISDPVLFCTNVSLVHINGNEITNPLQSDYGKDSQIILEE
;
A
#
# COMPACT_ATOMS: atom_id res chain seq x y z
N MET A 1 -15.53 -2.11 -29.61
CA MET A 1 -14.80 -3.24 -28.99
C MET A 1 -15.72 -3.93 -27.98
N ASN A 2 -15.91 -5.24 -28.07
CA ASN A 2 -16.71 -5.98 -27.09
C ASN A 2 -15.82 -6.37 -25.90
N LEU A 3 -15.91 -5.61 -24.80
CA LEU A 3 -15.15 -5.85 -23.56
C LEU A 3 -15.33 -7.28 -23.04
N THR A 4 -16.52 -7.85 -23.21
CA THR A 4 -16.86 -9.23 -22.82
C THR A 4 -16.03 -10.27 -23.57
N LYS A 5 -15.72 -10.06 -24.86
CA LYS A 5 -14.85 -10.95 -25.64
C LYS A 5 -13.40 -10.91 -25.15
N SER A 6 -12.94 -9.77 -24.63
CA SER A 6 -11.60 -9.64 -24.07
C SER A 6 -11.47 -10.29 -22.68
N LEU A 7 -12.56 -10.36 -21.93
CA LEU A 7 -12.61 -10.90 -20.56
C LEU A 7 -12.92 -12.40 -20.52
N THR A 8 -13.37 -12.97 -21.65
CA THR A 8 -13.61 -14.42 -21.77
C THR A 8 -12.28 -15.10 -22.10
N PRO A 9 -11.77 -15.99 -21.25
CA PRO A 9 -10.53 -16.71 -21.53
C PRO A 9 -10.70 -17.64 -22.74
N LYS A 10 -9.65 -17.74 -23.56
CA LYS A 10 -9.61 -18.66 -24.71
C LYS A 10 -9.57 -20.11 -24.26
N ASP A 11 -10.03 -21.01 -25.13
CA ASP A 11 -9.93 -22.47 -24.96
C ASP A 11 -10.52 -22.95 -23.63
N THR A 12 -11.65 -22.36 -23.26
CA THR A 12 -12.36 -22.63 -22.01
C THR A 12 -13.70 -23.25 -22.33
N GLU A 13 -14.10 -24.25 -21.54
CA GLU A 13 -15.36 -24.97 -21.64
C GLU A 13 -16.04 -25.07 -20.27
N GLU A 14 -17.38 -25.07 -20.27
CA GLU A 14 -18.19 -25.30 -19.07
C GLU A 14 -18.63 -26.77 -19.02
N ILE A 15 -18.09 -27.53 -18.07
CA ILE A 15 -18.43 -28.97 -17.92
C ILE A 15 -19.73 -29.14 -17.12
N LYS A 16 -19.96 -28.23 -16.17
CA LYS A 16 -21.10 -28.22 -15.25
C LYS A 16 -21.42 -26.76 -14.92
N PRO A 17 -22.69 -26.40 -14.60
CA PRO A 17 -23.03 -25.05 -14.16
C PRO A 17 -22.04 -24.49 -13.13
N GLY A 18 -21.29 -23.46 -13.53
CA GLY A 18 -20.29 -22.79 -12.69
C GLY A 18 -18.92 -23.48 -12.55
N LEU A 19 -18.68 -24.57 -13.27
CA LEU A 19 -17.39 -25.26 -13.34
C LEU A 19 -16.78 -25.12 -14.73
N PHE A 20 -15.72 -24.33 -14.81
CA PHE A 20 -15.02 -24.04 -16.06
C PHE A 20 -13.63 -24.66 -16.06
N ILE A 21 -13.28 -25.30 -17.17
CA ILE A 21 -11.94 -25.80 -17.44
C ILE A 21 -11.35 -25.02 -18.61
N GLN A 22 -10.07 -24.73 -18.51
CA GLN A 22 -9.28 -24.24 -19.61
C GLN A 22 -8.32 -25.34 -20.05
N THR A 23 -8.31 -25.60 -21.35
CA THR A 23 -7.42 -26.57 -21.95
C THR A 23 -6.13 -25.89 -22.36
N LYS A 24 -5.00 -26.41 -21.88
CA LYS A 24 -3.68 -25.89 -22.22
C LYS A 24 -2.81 -27.02 -22.76
N TYR A 25 -2.08 -26.70 -23.82
CA TYR A 25 -0.95 -27.51 -24.24
C TYR A 25 0.24 -27.08 -23.38
N GLY A 26 0.93 -28.04 -22.76
CA GLY A 26 2.22 -27.74 -22.17
C GLY A 26 3.25 -27.47 -23.26
N GLU A 27 4.28 -26.72 -22.90
CA GLU A 27 5.53 -26.68 -23.66
C GLU A 27 6.43 -27.77 -23.11
N LEU A 28 6.99 -28.60 -24.00
CA LEU A 28 8.07 -29.48 -23.61
C LEU A 28 9.32 -28.61 -23.44
N LEU A 29 9.99 -28.74 -22.30
CA LEU A 29 11.26 -28.08 -22.03
C LEU A 29 12.35 -29.16 -22.05
N ASP A 30 13.48 -28.88 -22.71
CA ASP A 30 14.70 -29.69 -22.61
C ASP A 30 15.29 -29.56 -21.19
N ASP A 31 16.26 -30.42 -20.85
CA ASP A 31 16.95 -30.40 -19.55
C ASP A 31 17.59 -29.03 -19.23
N ASP A 32 17.91 -28.24 -20.25
CA ASP A 32 18.47 -26.88 -20.16
C ASP A 32 17.38 -25.78 -20.06
N GLY A 33 16.10 -26.15 -20.04
CA GLY A 33 14.97 -25.21 -19.94
C GLY A 33 14.55 -24.54 -21.26
N HIS A 34 15.02 -25.04 -22.40
CA HIS A 34 14.64 -24.54 -23.73
C HIS A 34 13.39 -25.24 -24.26
N THR A 35 12.49 -24.50 -24.92
CA THR A 35 11.28 -25.07 -25.53
C THR A 35 11.65 -26.03 -26.66
N VAL A 36 11.40 -27.31 -26.47
CA VAL A 36 11.57 -28.35 -27.50
C VAL A 36 10.39 -28.27 -28.45
N ILE A 37 10.65 -28.39 -29.75
CA ILE A 37 9.59 -28.45 -30.76
C ILE A 37 8.88 -29.80 -30.63
N GLY A 38 7.88 -29.85 -29.76
CA GLY A 38 7.03 -31.00 -29.50
C GLY A 38 5.81 -30.60 -28.69
N LYS A 39 4.67 -31.26 -28.92
CA LYS A 39 3.46 -31.01 -28.14
C LYS A 39 3.57 -31.75 -26.81
N ALA A 40 3.66 -31.02 -25.69
CA ALA A 40 3.56 -31.64 -24.38
C ALA A 40 2.14 -32.19 -24.17
N PRO A 41 1.93 -33.11 -23.20
CA PRO A 41 0.61 -33.60 -22.89
C PRO A 41 -0.36 -32.45 -22.59
N MET A 42 -1.56 -32.56 -23.14
CA MET A 42 -2.65 -31.64 -22.87
C MET A 42 -3.02 -31.74 -21.38
N TYR A 43 -3.13 -30.61 -20.69
CA TYR A 43 -3.60 -30.58 -19.32
C TYR A 43 -4.78 -29.62 -19.17
N TYR A 44 -5.62 -29.93 -18.19
CA TYR A 44 -6.82 -29.16 -17.86
C TYR A 44 -6.54 -28.35 -16.60
N LYS A 45 -6.83 -27.05 -16.65
CA LYS A 45 -6.77 -26.17 -15.49
C LYS A 45 -8.18 -25.71 -15.16
N GLN A 46 -8.62 -25.95 -13.92
CA GLN A 46 -9.85 -25.31 -13.44
C GLN A 46 -9.62 -23.80 -13.34
N ILE A 47 -10.52 -23.03 -13.93
CA ILE A 47 -10.47 -21.57 -13.88
C ILE A 47 -11.81 -20.98 -13.46
N SER A 48 -11.75 -19.77 -12.93
CA SER A 48 -12.91 -18.94 -12.62
C SER A 48 -12.93 -17.75 -13.59
N PRO A 49 -13.53 -17.89 -14.79
CA PRO A 49 -13.51 -16.84 -15.79
C PRO A 49 -14.28 -15.61 -15.30
N ALA A 50 -13.79 -14.42 -15.65
CA ALA A 50 -14.42 -13.15 -15.33
C ALA A 50 -15.63 -12.84 -16.22
N ALA A 51 -15.66 -13.38 -17.44
CA ALA A 51 -16.81 -13.34 -18.33
C ALA A 51 -17.00 -14.71 -18.99
N TRP A 52 -18.27 -15.08 -19.21
CA TRP A 52 -18.68 -16.31 -19.88
C TRP A 52 -19.97 -16.06 -20.65
N ASP A 53 -20.11 -16.61 -21.85
CA ASP A 53 -21.31 -16.50 -22.69
C ASP A 53 -21.86 -15.06 -22.81
N GLY A 54 -20.95 -14.10 -23.03
CA GLY A 54 -21.30 -12.68 -23.16
C GLY A 54 -21.75 -11.98 -21.87
N LYS A 55 -21.77 -12.68 -20.73
CA LYS A 55 -22.13 -12.16 -19.41
C LYS A 55 -20.89 -11.99 -18.53
N ILE A 56 -20.87 -10.90 -17.76
CA ILE A 56 -19.80 -10.63 -16.79
C ILE A 56 -20.15 -11.31 -15.47
N ILE A 57 -19.24 -12.14 -14.96
CA ILE A 57 -19.36 -12.80 -13.66
C ILE A 57 -18.61 -11.95 -12.63
N TRP A 58 -19.29 -10.95 -12.08
CA TRP A 58 -18.72 -9.99 -11.13
C TRP A 58 -18.04 -10.64 -9.92
N LYS A 59 -18.58 -11.75 -9.43
CA LYS A 59 -17.97 -12.52 -8.34
C LYS A 59 -16.56 -13.02 -8.71
N ASN A 60 -16.38 -13.55 -9.91
CA ASN A 60 -15.08 -14.06 -10.34
C ASN A 60 -14.10 -12.93 -10.69
N LEU A 61 -14.62 -11.79 -11.16
CA LEU A 61 -13.81 -10.61 -11.48
C LEU A 61 -13.27 -9.93 -10.21
N LEU A 62 -14.13 -9.67 -9.22
CA LEU A 62 -13.77 -8.96 -7.98
C LEU A 62 -13.03 -9.84 -6.98
N PHE A 63 -13.30 -11.14 -6.95
CA PHE A 63 -12.57 -12.09 -6.10
C PHE A 63 -11.46 -12.83 -6.85
N GLY A 64 -11.08 -12.34 -8.04
CA GLY A 64 -9.95 -12.87 -8.80
C GLY A 64 -8.63 -12.70 -8.05
N GLN A 65 -7.73 -13.67 -8.22
CA GLN A 65 -6.46 -13.80 -7.47
C GLN A 65 -5.54 -12.55 -7.52
N GLY A 66 -5.72 -11.66 -8.50
CA GLY A 66 -4.97 -10.40 -8.63
C GLY A 66 -5.70 -9.13 -8.16
N PHE A 67 -7.04 -9.13 -8.14
CA PHE A 67 -7.81 -7.91 -7.90
C PHE A 67 -7.64 -7.40 -6.47
N LEU A 68 -7.78 -8.29 -5.47
CA LEU A 68 -7.68 -7.92 -4.06
C LEU A 68 -6.30 -7.34 -3.72
N LYS A 69 -5.22 -7.92 -4.27
CA LYS A 69 -3.85 -7.43 -4.06
C LYS A 69 -3.65 -6.04 -4.65
N SER A 70 -4.10 -5.82 -5.89
CA SER A 70 -4.03 -4.49 -6.53
C SER A 70 -4.91 -3.47 -5.83
N PHE A 71 -6.10 -3.85 -5.36
CA PHE A 71 -7.01 -2.98 -4.64
C PHE A 71 -6.45 -2.55 -3.28
N ILE A 72 -5.90 -3.49 -2.51
CA ILE A 72 -5.23 -3.17 -1.23
C ILE A 72 -4.04 -2.24 -1.47
N PHE A 73 -3.22 -2.49 -2.49
CA PHE A 73 -2.10 -1.63 -2.82
C PHE A 73 -2.53 -0.21 -3.23
N PHE A 74 -3.61 -0.11 -4.01
CA PHE A 74 -4.22 1.18 -4.35
C PHE A 74 -4.71 1.93 -3.10
N LEU A 75 -5.37 1.23 -2.16
CA LEU A 75 -5.79 1.83 -0.89
C LEU A 75 -4.61 2.32 -0.05
N ILE A 76 -3.49 1.58 -0.03
CA ILE A 76 -2.27 2.01 0.66
C ILE A 76 -1.72 3.30 0.04
N ILE A 77 -1.62 3.37 -1.29
CA ILE A 77 -1.17 4.60 -1.98
C ILE A 77 -2.11 5.77 -1.67
N LEU A 78 -3.43 5.54 -1.73
CA LEU A 78 -4.42 6.54 -1.42
C LEU A 78 -4.30 7.03 0.02
N PHE A 79 -4.08 6.12 0.97
CA PHE A 79 -3.86 6.44 2.37
C PHE A 79 -2.59 7.29 2.56
N ILE A 80 -1.47 6.93 1.92
CA ILE A 80 -0.23 7.71 1.99
C ILE A 80 -0.44 9.11 1.42
N ALA A 81 -1.10 9.23 0.27
CA ALA A 81 -1.41 10.53 -0.33
C ALA A 81 -2.31 11.38 0.59
N TRP A 82 -3.35 10.79 1.15
CA TRP A 82 -4.24 11.44 2.11
C TRP A 82 -3.48 11.89 3.38
N SER A 83 -2.66 11.01 3.94
CA SER A 83 -1.81 11.30 5.10
C SER A 83 -0.87 12.47 4.83
N TYR A 84 -0.23 12.50 3.66
CA TYR A 84 0.67 13.58 3.26
C TYR A 84 -0.02 14.94 3.26
N PHE A 85 -1.24 15.03 2.70
CA PHE A 85 -2.00 16.28 2.68
C PHE A 85 -2.52 16.69 4.06
N HIS A 86 -2.81 15.74 4.95
CA HIS A 86 -3.27 16.07 6.31
C HIS A 86 -2.13 16.45 7.25
N ASP A 87 -0.97 15.79 7.17
CA ASP A 87 0.19 16.16 7.99
C ASP A 87 0.65 17.58 7.64
N ILE A 88 0.77 17.92 6.35
CA ILE A 88 1.24 19.26 5.94
C ILE A 88 0.32 20.35 6.45
N LYS A 89 -1.00 20.14 6.47
CA LYS A 89 -1.94 21.13 7.00
C LYS A 89 -1.72 21.37 8.49
N VAL A 90 -1.58 20.32 9.29
CA VAL A 90 -1.33 20.46 10.73
C VAL A 90 -0.02 21.22 11.00
N TYR A 91 1.04 20.93 10.24
CA TYR A 91 2.29 21.68 10.35
C TYR A 91 2.15 23.13 9.89
N GLN A 92 1.46 23.40 8.78
CA GLN A 92 1.23 24.76 8.29
C GLN A 92 0.42 25.60 9.28
N ASP A 93 -0.68 25.04 9.79
CA ASP A 93 -1.54 25.69 10.78
C ASP A 93 -0.75 26.01 12.06
N PHE A 94 0.11 25.10 12.51
CA PHE A 94 1.00 25.33 13.65
C PHE A 94 1.98 26.49 13.41
N TYR A 95 2.63 26.54 12.25
CA TYR A 95 3.56 27.63 11.93
C TYR A 95 2.84 28.97 11.76
N GLU A 96 1.64 28.98 11.16
CA GLU A 96 0.81 30.19 11.09
C GLU A 96 0.45 30.68 12.50
N GLU A 97 0.01 29.79 13.39
CA GLU A 97 -0.32 30.15 14.78
C GLU A 97 0.90 30.69 15.53
N VAL A 98 2.03 29.99 15.48
CA VAL A 98 3.27 30.36 16.20
C VAL A 98 3.91 31.63 15.64
N ILE A 99 3.89 31.85 14.32
CA ILE A 99 4.44 33.08 13.72
C ILE A 99 3.51 34.27 13.97
N SER A 100 2.18 34.06 14.01
CA SER A 100 1.21 35.14 14.20
C SER A 100 1.29 35.76 15.59
N ASP A 101 1.48 34.96 16.65
CA ASP A 101 1.69 35.44 18.01
C ASP A 101 2.58 34.48 18.83
N PRO A 102 3.91 34.60 18.70
CA PRO A 102 4.84 33.69 19.38
C PRO A 102 4.82 33.84 20.91
N VAL A 103 4.47 35.03 21.42
CA VAL A 103 4.47 35.32 22.86
C VAL A 103 3.29 34.62 23.54
N LEU A 104 2.09 34.70 22.94
CA LEU A 104 0.89 34.00 23.42
C LEU A 104 1.10 32.48 23.45
N PHE A 105 1.68 31.92 22.39
CA PHE A 105 2.01 30.50 22.31
C PHE A 105 2.93 30.05 23.46
N CYS A 106 4.01 30.79 23.72
CA CYS A 106 4.94 30.47 24.80
C CYS A 106 4.29 30.56 26.20
N THR A 107 3.36 31.49 26.40
CA THR A 107 2.61 31.59 27.67
C THR A 107 1.64 30.43 27.86
N ASN A 108 0.99 29.92 26.81
CA ASN A 108 0.09 28.77 26.91
C ASN A 108 0.82 27.44 27.13
N VAL A 109 1.96 27.22 26.47
CA VAL A 109 2.75 25.98 26.64
C VAL A 109 3.37 25.92 28.04
N SER A 110 3.85 27.05 28.58
CA SER A 110 4.44 27.09 29.92
C SER A 110 3.42 26.83 31.04
N LEU A 111 2.14 27.19 30.86
CA LEU A 111 1.08 26.92 31.84
C LEU A 111 0.68 25.43 31.90
N VAL A 112 0.87 24.67 30.83
CA VAL A 112 0.57 23.21 30.81
C VAL A 112 1.53 22.42 31.72
N HIS A 113 2.73 22.94 31.99
CA HIS A 113 3.72 22.26 32.84
C HIS A 113 3.63 22.64 34.34
N ILE A 114 2.74 23.54 34.75
CA ILE A 114 2.69 24.04 36.14
C ILE A 114 1.62 23.31 36.98
N ASN A 115 0.69 22.55 36.37
CA ASN A 115 -0.43 21.90 37.08
C ASN A 115 -0.43 20.36 37.05
N GLY A 116 0.60 19.71 36.51
CA GLY A 116 0.74 18.25 36.54
C GLY A 116 1.92 17.84 37.41
N ASN A 117 1.66 17.10 38.50
CA ASN A 117 2.70 16.48 39.32
C ASN A 117 3.82 15.87 38.45
N GLU A 118 5.03 16.40 38.61
CA GLU A 118 6.25 15.89 37.99
C GLU A 118 6.49 14.44 38.42
N ILE A 119 6.44 13.51 37.47
CA ILE A 119 7.27 12.31 37.51
C ILE A 119 8.01 12.25 36.17
N THR A 120 9.04 13.07 36.02
CA THR A 120 9.96 12.99 34.90
C THR A 120 11.33 12.59 35.41
N ASN A 121 11.72 11.33 35.10
CA ASN A 121 13.09 10.84 35.23
C ASN A 121 14.06 11.79 34.50
N PRO A 122 15.21 12.15 35.08
CA PRO A 122 16.17 13.03 34.43
C PRO A 122 16.93 12.27 33.35
N LEU A 123 16.45 12.33 32.11
CA LEU A 123 17.26 12.02 30.93
C LEU A 123 17.98 13.31 30.48
N GLN A 124 19.13 13.53 31.10
CA GLN A 124 20.39 13.90 30.47
C GLN A 124 20.30 14.79 29.21
N SER A 125 20.46 16.09 29.41
CA SER A 125 20.92 17.03 28.38
C SER A 125 22.22 17.66 28.86
N ASP A 126 23.32 16.98 28.53
CA ASP A 126 24.68 17.48 28.62
C ASP A 126 24.86 18.58 27.56
N TYR A 127 24.73 19.84 27.97
CA TYR A 127 25.04 21.00 27.13
C TYR A 127 26.04 21.89 27.86
N GLY A 128 27.25 21.95 27.30
CA GLY A 128 28.07 23.15 27.27
C GLY A 128 28.72 23.54 28.59
N LYS A 129 29.78 22.83 28.97
CA LYS A 129 30.76 23.29 29.95
C LYS A 129 31.52 24.48 29.34
N ASP A 130 31.03 25.69 29.60
CA ASP A 130 31.73 26.92 29.23
C ASP A 130 33.10 26.95 29.90
N SER A 131 34.12 27.13 29.07
CA SER A 131 35.52 27.24 29.47
C SER A 131 35.73 28.64 30.02
N GLN A 132 35.76 28.78 31.35
CA GLN A 132 36.26 30.00 32.00
C GLN A 132 37.76 30.12 31.69
N ILE A 133 38.11 31.02 30.77
CA ILE A 133 39.46 31.56 30.65
C ILE A 133 39.59 32.61 31.75
N ILE A 134 40.32 32.26 32.81
CA ILE A 134 40.81 33.19 33.83
C ILE A 134 41.99 33.93 33.20
N LEU A 135 41.85 35.24 32.98
CA LEU A 135 42.98 36.16 32.83
C LEU A 135 43.17 36.82 34.20
N GLU A 136 44.13 36.32 34.98
CA GLU A 136 44.72 37.07 36.09
C GLU A 136 45.92 37.88 35.56
N GLU A 137 46.08 39.04 36.19
CA GLU A 137 46.98 40.17 35.91
C GLU A 137 48.48 39.87 36.12
#